data_AF-A0A4R8MW46-F1
#
_entry.id   AF-A0A4R8MW46-F1
#
_cell.length_a   1.000
_cell.length_b   1.000
_cell.length_c   1.000
_cell.angle_alpha   90.00
_cell.angle_beta   90.00
_cell.angle_gamma   90.00
#
_symmetry.space_group_name_H-M   'P 1'
#
loop_
_entity.id
_entity.type
_entity.pdbx_description
1 polymer ?
#
loop_
_entity_poly.entity_id
_entity_poly.type
_entity_poly.pdbx_seq_one_letter_code
_entity_poly.pdbx_strand_id
1 'polypeptide(L)'
;MINRVGELVVSCANMNQLISSMEDSNLQESSMLAMRLLNEVREISLKLRMVPIGDTFQKYARTVRDLGKELGKDIKLITEGNETELDRNIVEKLGDPLTHLVRNACDHGLETSEEREKKGKPKQGTIKLNAFHEAGSVVIEITDDGNGIQKEKVWQKGIDKGLVSGPLPESEEEIFKLLFHPGLSTAAQITNVSGRGVGLDVVLQNIESLRGSITVKSTPSQGSRFIIRLPLTLAIIDGFLVEVGKNQFIIPMDMVLECLHFTDDNKIDSNQFFALRGNLIPFLRLKDYYPCESSGENSRENIVIVRNGEKKAGIVVERLLGEYQTVIKPMGSVFRHVKGVSGSSILGDGNVALIIDIPSLFERTIAVENERLYK
;
A
#
# COMPACT_ATOMS: atom_id res chain seq x y z
N MET A 1 -4.46 11.14 21.63
CA MET A 1 -3.85 12.49 21.51
C MET A 1 -3.45 12.79 20.06
N ILE A 2 -2.65 11.94 19.40
CA ILE A 2 -2.10 12.22 18.06
C ILE A 2 -3.14 12.18 16.92
N ASN A 3 -4.14 11.28 16.98
CA ASN A 3 -5.28 11.34 16.06
C ASN A 3 -5.99 12.70 16.11
N ARG A 4 -6.10 13.29 17.30
CA ARG A 4 -6.68 14.63 17.47
C ARG A 4 -5.79 15.71 16.87
N VAL A 5 -4.46 15.57 16.93
CA VAL A 5 -3.54 16.51 16.25
C VAL A 5 -3.70 16.43 14.73
N GLY A 6 -3.78 15.21 14.18
CA GLY A 6 -4.06 15.02 12.75
C GLY A 6 -5.43 15.56 12.31
N GLU A 7 -6.48 15.26 13.09
CA GLU A 7 -7.83 15.82 12.88
C GLU A 7 -7.85 17.34 12.98
N LEU A 8 -7.08 17.92 13.89
CA LEU A 8 -7.02 19.36 14.10
C LEU A 8 -6.23 20.06 12.99
N VAL A 9 -5.20 19.43 12.43
CA VAL A 9 -4.55 19.88 11.19
C VAL A 9 -5.53 19.88 10.02
N VAL A 10 -6.35 18.82 9.88
CA VAL A 10 -7.41 18.75 8.84
C VAL A 10 -8.47 19.83 9.05
N SER A 11 -8.96 20.00 10.28
CA SER A 11 -9.95 21.02 10.63
C SER A 11 -9.44 22.43 10.38
N CYS A 12 -8.18 22.72 10.73
CA CYS A 12 -7.55 24.01 10.44
C CYS A 12 -7.21 24.22 8.96
N ALA A 13 -6.93 23.16 8.19
CA ALA A 13 -6.79 23.27 6.74
C ALA A 13 -8.12 23.69 6.08
N ASN A 14 -9.24 23.06 6.48
CA ASN A 14 -10.57 23.46 6.04
C ASN A 14 -10.91 24.91 6.44
N MET A 15 -10.60 25.29 7.69
CA MET A 15 -10.78 26.65 8.17
C MET A 15 -10.00 27.67 7.32
N ASN A 16 -8.73 27.38 7.02
CA ASN A 16 -7.91 28.21 6.13
C ASN A 16 -8.52 28.33 4.73
N GLN A 17 -9.05 27.24 4.17
CA GLN A 17 -9.70 27.26 2.85
C GLN A 17 -10.92 28.19 2.86
N LEU A 18 -11.77 28.12 3.87
CA LEU A 18 -12.92 29.02 4.02
C LEU A 18 -12.48 30.48 4.19
N ILE A 19 -11.47 30.73 5.03
CA ILE A 19 -10.93 32.08 5.29
C ILE A 19 -10.25 32.67 4.05
N SER A 20 -9.64 31.85 3.21
CA SER A 20 -8.97 32.32 1.98
C SER A 20 -9.92 32.97 0.98
N SER A 21 -11.22 32.63 1.04
CA SER A 21 -12.27 33.25 0.23
C SER A 21 -12.79 34.59 0.78
N MET A 22 -12.33 35.00 1.97
CA MET A 22 -12.72 36.25 2.62
C MET A 22 -11.68 37.34 2.32
N GLU A 23 -12.13 38.58 2.06
CA GLU A 23 -11.27 39.77 1.86
C GLU A 23 -10.80 40.37 3.20
N ASP A 24 -10.39 39.54 4.17
CA ASP A 24 -9.84 40.00 5.47
C ASP A 24 -8.40 39.54 5.64
N SER A 25 -7.46 40.45 5.41
CA SER A 25 -6.02 40.19 5.50
C SER A 25 -5.55 39.81 6.91
N ASN A 26 -6.16 40.37 7.97
CA ASN A 26 -5.75 40.08 9.34
C ASN A 26 -6.18 38.67 9.76
N LEU A 27 -7.38 38.27 9.32
CA LEU A 27 -7.89 36.93 9.55
C LEU A 27 -7.08 35.88 8.78
N GLN A 28 -6.72 36.16 7.52
CA GLN A 28 -5.85 35.30 6.71
C GLN A 28 -4.47 35.11 7.38
N GLU A 29 -3.83 36.19 7.83
CA GLU A 29 -2.52 36.13 8.50
C GLU A 29 -2.58 35.33 9.82
N SER A 30 -3.62 35.56 10.63
CA SER A 30 -3.86 34.83 11.89
C SER A 30 -4.05 33.33 11.64
N SER A 31 -4.77 32.99 10.58
CA SER A 31 -5.05 31.61 10.19
C SER A 31 -3.80 30.87 9.67
N MET A 32 -2.94 31.56 8.91
CA MET A 32 -1.64 31.03 8.50
C MET A 32 -0.73 30.75 9.70
N LEU A 33 -0.69 31.67 10.68
CA LEU A 33 0.10 31.49 11.90
C LEU A 33 -0.39 30.28 12.71
N ALA A 34 -1.71 30.11 12.85
CA ALA A 34 -2.30 28.96 13.53
C ALA A 34 -1.90 27.65 12.82
N MET A 35 -1.98 27.61 11.49
CA MET A 35 -1.57 26.43 10.71
C MET A 35 -0.09 26.10 10.90
N ARG A 36 0.79 27.12 10.95
CA ARG A 36 2.22 26.92 11.20
C ARG A 36 2.47 26.29 12.58
N LEU A 37 1.90 26.85 13.63
CA LEU A 37 2.05 26.33 15.00
C LEU A 37 1.50 24.91 15.13
N LEU A 38 0.42 24.58 14.41
CA LEU A 38 -0.14 23.25 14.40
C LEU A 38 0.74 22.22 13.69
N ASN A 39 1.37 22.62 12.59
CA ASN A 39 2.39 21.80 11.95
C ASN A 39 3.58 21.57 12.90
N GLU A 40 4.02 22.58 13.66
CA GLU A 40 5.07 22.41 14.68
C GLU A 40 4.67 21.42 15.78
N VAL A 41 3.44 21.54 16.32
CA VAL A 41 2.90 20.60 17.31
C VAL A 41 2.81 19.18 16.73
N ARG A 42 2.43 19.04 15.46
CA ARG A 42 2.39 17.77 14.75
C ARG A 42 3.78 17.14 14.66
N GLU A 43 4.78 17.89 14.23
CA GLU A 43 6.17 17.40 14.12
C GLU A 43 6.71 16.95 15.48
N ILE A 44 6.47 17.71 16.54
CA ILE A 44 6.84 17.31 17.91
C ILE A 44 6.10 16.03 18.30
N SER A 45 4.80 15.95 18.03
CA SER A 45 3.99 14.78 18.34
C SER A 45 4.44 13.52 17.59
N LEU A 46 4.95 13.65 16.37
CA LEU A 46 5.51 12.54 15.59
C LEU A 46 6.80 12.04 16.24
N LYS A 47 7.73 12.96 16.56
CA LYS A 47 9.01 12.66 17.22
C LYS A 47 8.83 11.91 18.53
N LEU A 48 7.81 12.24 19.33
CA LEU A 48 7.53 11.57 20.60
C LEU A 48 7.18 10.08 20.49
N ARG A 49 6.76 9.59 19.31
CA ARG A 49 6.43 8.17 19.07
C ARG A 49 7.56 7.42 18.38
N MET A 50 8.54 8.14 17.84
CA MET A 50 9.62 7.53 17.10
C MET A 50 10.43 6.61 18.03
N VAL A 51 10.77 5.44 17.50
CA VAL A 51 11.67 4.48 18.15
C VAL A 51 12.76 4.09 17.15
N PRO A 52 14.00 3.88 17.61
CA PRO A 52 15.07 3.43 16.73
C PRO A 52 14.77 2.01 16.23
N ILE A 53 15.03 1.75 14.95
CA ILE A 53 14.83 0.41 14.36
C ILE A 53 15.85 -0.62 14.84
N GLY A 54 16.98 -0.18 15.41
CA GLY A 54 18.09 -1.03 15.84
C GLY A 54 17.69 -2.20 16.75
N ASP A 55 16.74 -1.99 17.67
CA ASP A 55 16.23 -3.05 18.55
C ASP A 55 15.59 -4.21 17.77
N THR A 56 14.99 -3.91 16.62
CA THR A 56 14.41 -4.91 15.72
C THR A 56 15.52 -5.65 14.97
N PHE A 57 16.54 -4.94 14.48
CA PHE A 57 17.68 -5.56 13.80
C PHE A 57 18.48 -6.50 14.72
N GLN A 58 18.63 -6.17 16.01
CA GLN A 58 19.28 -7.05 16.98
C GLN A 58 18.56 -8.39 17.16
N LYS A 59 17.22 -8.41 17.07
CA LYS A 59 16.44 -9.66 17.13
C LYS A 59 16.79 -10.57 15.95
N TYR A 60 16.96 -10.01 14.76
CA TYR A 60 17.34 -10.76 13.57
C TYR A 60 18.74 -11.35 13.63
N ALA A 61 19.67 -10.74 14.38
CA ALA A 61 21.00 -11.32 14.59
C ALA A 61 20.93 -12.71 15.23
N ARG A 62 19.97 -12.94 16.13
CA ARG A 62 19.72 -14.26 16.72
C ARG A 62 19.09 -15.21 15.70
N THR A 63 18.04 -14.77 15.01
CA THR A 63 17.34 -15.57 13.98
C THR A 63 18.28 -16.02 12.86
N VAL A 64 19.13 -15.14 12.33
CA VAL A 64 20.09 -15.46 11.28
C VAL A 64 21.11 -16.51 11.76
N ARG A 65 21.58 -16.40 13.01
CA ARG A 65 22.52 -17.36 13.59
C ARG A 65 21.89 -18.75 13.73
N ASP A 66 20.65 -18.81 14.20
CA ASP A 66 19.94 -20.07 14.41
C ASP A 66 19.61 -20.75 13.07
N LEU A 67 19.12 -19.99 12.09
CA LEU A 67 18.89 -20.47 10.71
C LEU A 67 20.19 -20.88 10.02
N GLY A 68 21.29 -20.14 10.20
CA GLY A 68 22.58 -20.50 9.63
C GLY A 68 23.04 -21.88 10.10
N LYS A 69 22.85 -22.19 11.39
CA LYS A 69 23.15 -23.53 11.93
C LYS A 69 22.23 -24.61 11.37
N GLU A 70 20.92 -24.34 11.31
CA GLU A 70 19.92 -25.28 10.78
C GLU A 70 20.20 -25.64 9.30
N LEU A 71 20.60 -24.66 8.50
CA LEU A 71 20.85 -24.81 7.06
C LEU A 71 22.28 -25.23 6.73
N GLY A 72 23.18 -25.30 7.72
CA GLY A 72 24.61 -25.56 7.50
C GLY A 72 25.33 -24.46 6.72
N LYS A 73 24.93 -23.19 6.90
CA LYS A 73 25.52 -22.01 6.23
C LYS A 73 26.22 -21.12 7.26
N ASP A 74 27.45 -20.71 6.98
CA ASP A 74 28.14 -19.67 7.77
C ASP A 74 27.67 -18.28 7.30
N ILE A 75 26.92 -17.57 8.15
CA ILE A 75 26.26 -16.30 7.81
C ILE A 75 26.65 -15.21 8.80
N LYS A 76 27.11 -14.07 8.28
CA LYS A 76 27.34 -12.83 9.02
C LYS A 76 26.21 -11.84 8.75
N LEU A 77 25.55 -11.39 9.81
CA LEU A 77 24.63 -10.26 9.75
C LEU A 77 25.38 -8.95 10.02
N ILE A 78 25.25 -7.99 9.12
CA ILE A 78 25.72 -6.61 9.27
C ILE A 78 24.50 -5.70 9.40
N THR A 79 24.50 -4.81 10.38
CA THR A 79 23.42 -3.84 10.56
C THR A 79 23.97 -2.42 10.52
N GLU A 80 23.36 -1.56 9.73
CA GLU A 80 23.69 -0.14 9.56
C GLU A 80 22.44 0.72 9.74
N GLY A 81 22.61 1.96 10.19
CA GLY A 81 21.50 2.88 10.42
C GLY A 81 20.57 2.45 11.54
N ASN A 82 21.10 1.80 12.59
CA ASN A 82 20.35 1.30 13.75
C ASN A 82 19.62 2.43 14.50
N GLU A 83 20.15 3.64 14.42
CA GLU A 83 19.62 4.88 14.98
C GLU A 83 18.44 5.47 14.19
N THR A 84 18.16 4.96 12.99
CA THR A 84 17.05 5.47 12.16
C THR A 84 15.73 5.31 12.90
N GLU A 85 15.03 6.42 13.04
CA GLU A 85 13.81 6.54 13.82
C GLU A 85 12.57 6.22 12.97
N LEU A 86 11.69 5.37 13.50
CA LEU A 86 10.41 5.02 12.87
C LEU A 86 9.26 5.06 13.87
N ASP A 87 8.05 5.29 13.36
CA ASP A 87 6.82 5.18 14.15
C ASP A 87 6.72 3.78 14.78
N ARG A 88 6.53 3.71 16.10
CA ARG A 88 6.39 2.44 16.82
C ARG A 88 5.38 1.47 16.19
N ASN A 89 4.24 1.95 15.68
CA ASN A 89 3.25 1.08 15.05
C ASN A 89 3.76 0.51 13.71
N ILE A 90 4.55 1.29 12.97
CA ILE A 90 5.20 0.83 11.73
C ILE A 90 6.21 -0.27 12.09
N VAL A 91 7.05 -0.05 13.12
CA VAL A 91 8.03 -1.05 13.58
C VAL A 91 7.35 -2.36 13.97
N GLU A 92 6.25 -2.30 14.73
CA GLU A 92 5.49 -3.49 15.13
C GLU A 92 4.91 -4.25 13.91
N LYS A 93 4.38 -3.53 12.92
CA LYS A 93 3.81 -4.13 11.69
C LYS A 93 4.88 -4.63 10.72
N LEU A 94 6.09 -4.09 10.74
CA LEU A 94 7.22 -4.53 9.92
C LEU A 94 7.90 -5.80 10.41
N GLY A 95 7.66 -6.20 11.67
CA GLY A 95 8.30 -7.36 12.27
C GLY A 95 8.17 -8.63 11.42
N ASP A 96 6.95 -8.96 10.99
CA ASP A 96 6.66 -10.13 10.18
C ASP A 96 7.26 -10.03 8.75
N PRO A 97 7.04 -8.95 7.98
CA PRO A 97 7.68 -8.73 6.67
C PRO A 97 9.20 -8.87 6.68
N LEU A 98 9.88 -8.19 7.61
CA LEU A 98 11.34 -8.20 7.69
C LEU A 98 11.86 -9.58 8.09
N THR A 99 11.19 -10.27 9.03
CA THR A 99 11.55 -11.65 9.38
C THR A 99 11.51 -12.56 8.15
N HIS A 100 10.48 -12.41 7.32
CA HIS A 100 10.31 -13.22 6.12
C HIS A 100 11.40 -12.93 5.07
N LEU A 101 11.71 -11.66 4.82
CA LEU A 101 12.77 -11.28 3.88
C LEU A 101 14.17 -11.74 4.34
N VAL A 102 14.48 -11.57 5.63
CA VAL A 102 15.74 -12.06 6.22
C VAL A 102 15.84 -13.58 6.09
N ARG A 103 14.74 -14.30 6.36
CA ARG A 103 14.70 -15.75 6.21
C ARG A 103 14.89 -16.17 4.75
N ASN A 104 14.26 -15.51 3.79
CA ASN A 104 14.45 -15.80 2.37
C ASN A 104 15.89 -15.59 1.93
N ALA A 105 16.57 -14.56 2.46
CA ALA A 105 18.00 -14.36 2.23
C ALA A 105 18.83 -15.53 2.80
N CYS A 106 18.51 -16.04 4.00
CA CYS A 106 19.17 -17.22 4.57
C CYS A 106 18.89 -18.52 3.79
N ASP A 107 17.62 -18.80 3.50
CA ASP A 107 17.15 -20.06 2.91
C ASP A 107 17.53 -20.18 1.43
N HIS A 108 17.22 -19.14 0.65
CA HIS A 108 17.30 -19.16 -0.81
C HIS A 108 18.33 -18.18 -1.39
N GLY A 109 18.55 -17.04 -0.74
CA GLY A 109 19.52 -16.04 -1.22
C GLY A 109 20.95 -16.60 -1.18
N LEU A 110 21.40 -17.00 0.01
CA LEU A 110 22.75 -17.50 0.23
C LEU A 110 22.92 -18.97 -0.21
N GLU A 111 24.04 -19.24 -0.88
CA GLU A 111 24.51 -20.57 -1.24
C GLU A 111 25.08 -21.30 -0.01
N THR A 112 25.31 -22.61 -0.11
CA THR A 112 26.05 -23.33 0.94
C THR A 112 27.53 -22.92 0.95
N SER A 113 28.21 -23.09 2.09
CA SER A 113 29.64 -22.73 2.22
C SER A 113 30.51 -23.42 1.16
N GLU A 114 30.23 -24.68 0.81
CA GLU A 114 30.95 -25.41 -0.23
C GLU A 114 30.70 -24.84 -1.64
N GLU A 115 29.45 -24.48 -1.95
CA GLU A 115 29.09 -23.86 -3.23
C GLU A 115 29.75 -22.49 -3.40
N ARG A 116 29.86 -21.72 -2.30
CA ARG A 116 30.53 -20.42 -2.30
C ARG A 116 32.01 -20.55 -2.63
N GLU A 117 32.71 -21.50 -1.99
CA GLU A 117 34.12 -21.77 -2.29
C GLU A 117 34.33 -22.21 -3.73
N LYS A 118 33.46 -23.06 -4.28
CA LYS A 118 33.49 -23.46 -5.71
C LYS A 118 33.30 -22.28 -6.66
N LYS A 119 32.56 -21.26 -6.25
CA LYS A 119 32.32 -20.03 -7.02
C LYS A 119 33.34 -18.91 -6.73
N GLY A 120 34.37 -19.19 -5.93
CA GLY A 120 35.39 -18.21 -5.55
C GLY A 120 34.92 -17.12 -4.59
N LYS A 121 33.79 -17.33 -3.90
CA LYS A 121 33.22 -16.40 -2.93
C LYS A 121 33.70 -16.74 -1.51
N PRO A 122 33.75 -15.77 -0.58
CA PRO A 122 34.07 -16.05 0.81
C PRO A 122 33.13 -17.10 1.42
N LYS A 123 33.69 -18.02 2.21
CA LYS A 123 32.92 -19.11 2.85
C LYS A 123 31.76 -18.60 3.72
N GLN A 124 31.98 -17.47 4.40
CA GLN A 124 30.97 -16.76 5.17
C GLN A 124 30.15 -15.87 4.23
N GLY A 125 28.84 -16.12 4.14
CA GLY A 125 27.88 -15.28 3.45
C GLY A 125 27.53 -14.04 4.27
N THR A 126 27.15 -12.96 3.60
CA THR A 126 26.79 -11.69 4.25
C THR A 126 25.34 -11.35 3.97
N ILE A 127 24.59 -11.07 5.04
CA ILE A 127 23.30 -10.39 4.98
C ILE A 127 23.49 -9.03 5.63
N LYS A 128 23.06 -7.97 4.94
CA LYS A 128 23.15 -6.59 5.41
C LYS A 128 21.74 -6.00 5.55
N LEU A 129 21.44 -5.51 6.74
CA LEU A 129 20.26 -4.69 7.04
C LEU A 129 20.69 -3.24 7.18
N ASN A 130 20.06 -2.36 6.41
CA ASN A 130 20.34 -0.92 6.47
C ASN A 130 19.03 -0.16 6.60
N ALA A 131 19.04 0.95 7.33
CA ALA A 131 17.93 1.89 7.39
C ALA A 131 18.44 3.33 7.30
N PHE A 132 17.74 4.20 6.59
CA PHE A 132 18.07 5.62 6.51
C PHE A 132 16.86 6.45 6.08
N HIS A 133 16.94 7.77 6.31
CA HIS A 133 15.95 8.72 5.80
C HIS A 133 16.30 9.17 4.38
N GLU A 134 15.33 9.15 3.47
CA GLU A 134 15.45 9.62 2.09
C GLU A 134 14.18 10.38 1.71
N ALA A 135 14.30 11.66 1.33
CA ALA A 135 13.21 12.46 0.76
C ALA A 135 11.84 12.36 1.48
N GLY A 136 11.83 12.46 2.81
CA GLY A 136 10.58 12.40 3.61
C GLY A 136 10.02 10.99 3.83
N SER A 137 10.78 9.96 3.43
CA SER A 137 10.49 8.55 3.68
C SER A 137 11.61 7.91 4.50
N VAL A 138 11.31 6.77 5.10
CA VAL A 138 12.31 5.85 5.64
C VAL A 138 12.52 4.74 4.64
N VAL A 139 13.78 4.50 4.30
CA VAL A 139 14.21 3.41 3.44
C VAL A 139 14.81 2.32 4.31
N ILE A 140 14.33 1.09 4.16
CA ILE A 140 14.89 -0.10 4.80
C ILE A 140 15.35 -1.05 3.71
N GLU A 141 16.59 -1.50 3.82
CA GLU A 141 17.23 -2.34 2.81
C GLU A 141 17.70 -3.66 3.40
N ILE A 142 17.39 -4.75 2.69
CA ILE A 142 17.83 -6.09 3.00
C ILE A 142 18.65 -6.55 1.81
N THR A 143 19.96 -6.69 2.01
CA THR A 143 20.90 -7.11 0.97
C THR A 143 21.54 -8.43 1.35
N ASP A 144 21.65 -9.35 0.40
CA ASP A 144 22.47 -10.56 0.51
C ASP A 144 23.55 -10.56 -0.57
N ASP A 145 24.66 -11.26 -0.32
CA ASP A 145 25.73 -11.48 -1.29
C ASP A 145 25.64 -12.86 -1.95
N GLY A 146 24.44 -13.40 -2.13
CA GLY A 146 24.17 -14.78 -2.52
C GLY A 146 24.13 -15.05 -4.02
N ASN A 147 23.28 -16.01 -4.42
CA ASN A 147 23.09 -16.43 -5.81
C ASN A 147 22.45 -15.36 -6.70
N GLY A 148 21.82 -14.35 -6.09
CA GLY A 148 20.89 -13.47 -6.79
C GLY A 148 19.65 -14.21 -7.30
N ILE A 149 18.78 -13.45 -7.95
CA ILE A 149 17.50 -13.91 -8.49
C ILE A 149 17.67 -14.10 -10.00
N GLN A 150 17.40 -15.31 -10.47
CA GLN A 150 17.49 -15.67 -11.88
C GLN A 150 16.24 -15.17 -12.62
N LYS A 151 16.36 -14.04 -13.31
CA LYS A 151 15.24 -13.37 -13.99
C LYS A 151 14.54 -14.26 -15.01
N GLU A 152 15.30 -15.11 -15.72
CA GLU A 152 14.78 -16.07 -16.70
C GLU A 152 13.88 -17.11 -16.03
N LYS A 153 14.24 -17.60 -14.84
CA LYS A 153 13.41 -18.55 -14.09
C LYS A 153 12.14 -17.92 -13.54
N VAL A 154 12.21 -16.66 -13.10
CA VAL A 154 11.04 -15.91 -12.62
C VAL A 154 10.05 -15.69 -13.77
N TRP A 155 10.56 -15.26 -14.93
CA TRP A 155 9.75 -15.05 -16.12
C TRP A 155 9.11 -16.34 -16.63
N GLN A 156 9.90 -17.42 -16.74
CA GLN A 156 9.38 -18.72 -17.17
C GLN A 156 8.26 -19.22 -16.25
N LYS A 157 8.42 -19.08 -14.92
CA LYS A 157 7.34 -19.42 -13.98
C LYS A 157 6.11 -18.54 -14.14
N GLY A 158 6.29 -17.27 -14.51
CA GLY A 158 5.19 -16.37 -14.85
C GLY A 158 4.42 -16.85 -16.08
N ILE A 159 5.13 -17.32 -17.12
CA ILE A 159 4.52 -17.93 -18.33
C ILE A 159 3.78 -19.22 -17.97
N ASP A 160 4.41 -20.12 -17.22
CA ASP A 160 3.84 -21.42 -16.85
C ASP A 160 2.54 -21.27 -16.05
N LYS A 161 2.40 -20.16 -15.30
CA LYS A 161 1.20 -19.81 -14.53
C LYS A 161 0.19 -18.94 -15.30
N GLY A 162 0.47 -18.60 -16.56
CA GLY A 162 -0.39 -17.74 -17.37
C GLY A 162 -0.48 -16.29 -16.90
N LEU A 163 0.51 -15.82 -16.12
CA LEU A 163 0.54 -14.44 -15.60
C LEU A 163 1.12 -13.46 -16.62
N VAL A 164 2.04 -13.94 -17.45
CA VAL A 164 2.71 -13.16 -18.50
C VAL A 164 2.84 -14.00 -19.76
N SER A 165 2.97 -13.33 -20.90
CA SER A 165 3.18 -13.95 -22.20
C SER A 165 4.18 -13.14 -23.02
N GLY A 166 5.02 -13.80 -23.81
CA GLY A 166 5.93 -13.14 -24.74
C GLY A 166 7.40 -13.16 -24.29
N PRO A 167 8.26 -12.38 -24.98
CA PRO A 167 9.70 -12.35 -24.72
C PRO A 167 10.00 -11.74 -23.34
N LEU A 168 11.17 -12.08 -22.80
CA LEU A 168 11.68 -11.51 -21.55
C LEU A 168 11.80 -9.98 -21.68
N PRO A 169 11.14 -9.18 -20.83
CA PRO A 169 11.24 -7.73 -20.91
C PRO A 169 12.64 -7.24 -20.52
N GLU A 170 13.03 -6.08 -21.06
CA GLU A 170 14.34 -5.47 -20.74
C GLU A 170 14.37 -4.92 -19.30
N SER A 171 13.22 -4.50 -18.76
CA SER A 171 13.09 -3.98 -17.40
C SER A 171 13.08 -5.10 -16.38
N GLU A 172 14.18 -5.22 -15.61
CA GLU A 172 14.28 -6.20 -14.52
C GLU A 172 13.25 -5.95 -13.41
N GLU A 173 12.81 -4.70 -13.25
CA GLU A 173 11.80 -4.33 -12.27
C GLU A 173 10.44 -4.99 -12.58
N GLU A 174 10.05 -5.04 -13.85
CA GLU A 174 8.81 -5.72 -14.29
C GLU A 174 8.88 -7.22 -14.03
N ILE A 175 10.04 -7.83 -14.25
CA ILE A 175 10.25 -9.25 -13.98
C ILE A 175 10.15 -9.53 -12.48
N PHE A 176 10.82 -8.74 -11.64
CA PHE A 176 10.83 -8.97 -10.21
C PHE A 176 9.50 -8.62 -9.52
N LYS A 177 8.65 -7.79 -10.13
CA LYS A 177 7.26 -7.61 -9.65
C LYS A 177 6.49 -8.92 -9.60
N LEU A 178 6.79 -9.88 -10.49
CA LEU A 178 6.15 -11.19 -10.49
C LEU A 178 6.42 -11.97 -9.20
N LEU A 179 7.55 -11.75 -8.51
CA LEU A 179 7.86 -12.42 -7.25
C LEU A 179 6.80 -12.18 -6.17
N PHE A 180 6.07 -11.08 -6.25
CA PHE A 180 5.01 -10.73 -5.30
C PHE A 180 3.63 -11.23 -5.73
N HIS A 181 3.51 -11.91 -6.87
CA HIS A 181 2.22 -12.44 -7.31
C HIS A 181 1.79 -13.62 -6.43
N PRO A 182 0.52 -13.67 -5.97
CA PRO A 182 0.01 -14.76 -5.16
C PRO A 182 0.31 -16.14 -5.75
N GLY A 183 0.84 -17.02 -4.91
CA GLY A 183 1.20 -18.38 -5.26
C GLY A 183 2.45 -18.56 -6.13
N LEU A 184 3.12 -17.49 -6.58
CA LEU A 184 4.38 -17.61 -7.33
C LEU A 184 5.54 -17.85 -6.35
N SER A 185 5.85 -19.11 -6.05
CA SER A 185 7.09 -19.48 -5.36
C SER A 185 8.13 -19.99 -6.35
N THR A 186 9.36 -19.50 -6.24
CA THR A 186 10.50 -19.99 -7.03
C THR A 186 11.04 -21.32 -6.53
N ALA A 187 10.63 -21.81 -5.34
CA ALA A 187 11.03 -23.11 -4.81
C ALA A 187 10.41 -24.28 -5.60
N ALA A 188 11.19 -25.34 -5.81
CA ALA A 188 10.74 -26.59 -6.46
C ALA A 188 10.13 -27.59 -5.48
N GLN A 189 10.32 -27.39 -4.16
CA GLN A 189 9.74 -28.19 -3.09
C GLN A 189 9.09 -27.27 -2.06
N ILE A 190 7.92 -27.68 -1.57
CA ILE A 190 7.27 -27.10 -0.39
C ILE A 190 8.05 -27.63 0.81
N THR A 191 8.95 -26.83 1.39
CA THR A 191 9.63 -27.20 2.62
C THR A 191 8.66 -27.08 3.81
N ASN A 192 8.59 -28.13 4.62
CA ASN A 192 7.66 -28.29 5.76
C ASN A 192 7.89 -27.31 6.93
N VAL A 193 8.67 -26.24 6.77
CA VAL A 193 9.02 -25.28 7.83
C VAL A 193 8.25 -23.95 7.72
N SER A 194 7.31 -23.86 6.78
CA SER A 194 6.37 -22.73 6.64
C SER A 194 4.95 -23.14 6.97
N GLY A 195 4.70 -23.48 8.23
CA GLY A 195 3.36 -23.84 8.76
C GLY A 195 2.28 -22.76 8.69
N ARG A 196 2.43 -21.72 7.85
CA ARG A 196 1.40 -20.70 7.54
C ARG A 196 1.40 -20.21 6.07
N GLY A 197 2.16 -20.80 5.15
CA GLY A 197 2.07 -20.44 3.72
C GLY A 197 2.26 -18.94 3.42
N VAL A 198 3.21 -18.27 4.08
CA VAL A 198 3.47 -16.84 3.87
C VAL A 198 4.43 -16.71 2.68
N GLY A 199 3.95 -16.19 1.56
CA GLY A 199 4.78 -15.85 0.40
C GLY A 199 5.22 -14.38 0.40
N LEU A 200 5.98 -13.99 -0.63
CA LEU A 200 6.35 -12.59 -0.86
C LEU A 200 5.12 -11.71 -1.16
N ASP A 201 4.00 -12.30 -1.60
CA ASP A 201 2.70 -11.64 -1.74
C ASP A 201 2.18 -11.05 -0.42
N VAL A 202 2.29 -11.81 0.68
CA VAL A 202 1.89 -11.33 2.01
C VAL A 202 2.82 -10.22 2.50
N VAL A 203 4.12 -10.29 2.16
CA VAL A 203 5.09 -9.21 2.45
C VAL A 203 4.68 -7.94 1.74
N LEU A 204 4.36 -8.01 0.44
CA LEU A 204 3.91 -6.87 -0.35
C LEU A 204 2.64 -6.27 0.26
N GLN A 205 1.61 -7.07 0.54
CA GLN A 205 0.35 -6.60 1.12
C GLN A 205 0.55 -5.89 2.46
N ASN A 206 1.42 -6.42 3.32
CA ASN A 206 1.73 -5.77 4.60
C ASN A 206 2.42 -4.41 4.40
N ILE A 207 3.36 -4.31 3.45
CA ILE A 207 4.06 -3.05 3.13
C ILE A 207 3.08 -2.05 2.50
N GLU A 208 2.23 -2.47 1.56
CA GLU A 208 1.21 -1.62 0.94
C GLU A 208 0.15 -1.15 1.96
N SER A 209 -0.18 -1.97 2.96
CA SER A 209 -1.07 -1.57 4.06
C SER A 209 -0.48 -0.45 4.94
N LEU A 210 0.84 -0.30 4.91
CA LEU A 210 1.58 0.80 5.53
C LEU A 210 1.78 1.98 4.55
N ARG A 211 1.16 1.91 3.36
CA ARG A 211 1.39 2.81 2.22
C ARG A 211 2.87 2.91 1.84
N GLY A 212 3.61 1.84 2.09
CA GLY A 212 4.96 1.68 1.62
C GLY A 212 5.01 1.10 0.21
N SER A 213 6.20 1.09 -0.35
CA SER A 213 6.52 0.35 -1.57
C SER A 213 7.70 -0.57 -1.32
N ILE A 214 7.78 -1.65 -2.09
CA ILE A 214 8.94 -2.55 -2.10
C ILE A 214 9.45 -2.71 -3.53
N THR A 215 10.76 -2.57 -3.70
CA THR A 215 11.46 -2.78 -4.96
C THR A 215 12.54 -3.84 -4.77
N VAL A 216 12.78 -4.64 -5.79
CA VAL A 216 13.84 -5.65 -5.77
C VAL A 216 14.87 -5.30 -6.83
N LYS A 217 16.14 -5.36 -6.46
CA LYS A 217 17.28 -5.32 -7.38
C LYS A 217 18.11 -6.57 -7.15
N SER A 218 18.52 -7.26 -8.20
CA SER A 218 19.36 -8.44 -8.03
C SER A 218 20.23 -8.65 -9.25
N THR A 219 21.46 -9.10 -9.01
CA THR A 219 22.40 -9.47 -10.06
C THR A 219 22.80 -10.93 -9.84
N PRO A 220 22.66 -11.80 -10.86
CA PRO A 220 23.04 -13.20 -10.74
C PRO A 220 24.46 -13.36 -10.19
N SER A 221 24.59 -14.27 -9.21
CA SER A 221 25.81 -14.60 -8.47
C SER A 221 26.42 -13.48 -7.60
N GLN A 222 25.84 -12.27 -7.59
CA GLN A 222 26.26 -11.15 -6.75
C GLN A 222 25.29 -10.85 -5.61
N GLY A 223 24.10 -11.46 -5.63
CA GLY A 223 23.11 -11.37 -4.56
C GLY A 223 21.89 -10.52 -4.91
N SER A 224 21.11 -10.19 -3.89
CA SER A 224 19.83 -9.49 -4.04
C SER A 224 19.70 -8.37 -3.03
N ARG A 225 18.89 -7.35 -3.37
CA ARG A 225 18.59 -6.19 -2.53
C ARG A 225 17.10 -5.91 -2.60
N PHE A 226 16.42 -6.08 -1.48
CA PHE A 226 15.04 -5.64 -1.27
C PHE A 226 15.06 -4.25 -0.64
N ILE A 227 14.34 -3.31 -1.23
CA ILE A 227 14.30 -1.89 -0.84
C ILE A 227 12.85 -1.57 -0.47
N ILE A 228 12.60 -1.35 0.82
CA ILE A 228 11.28 -0.96 1.34
C ILE A 228 11.31 0.54 1.59
N ARG A 229 10.34 1.28 1.05
CA ARG A 229 10.15 2.71 1.33
C ARG A 229 8.86 2.90 2.09
N LEU A 230 8.92 3.62 3.21
CA LEU A 230 7.78 3.87 4.08
C LEU A 230 7.64 5.37 4.36
N PRO A 231 6.42 5.90 4.40
CA PRO A 231 6.20 7.29 4.80
C PRO A 231 6.54 7.49 6.28
N LEU A 232 7.08 8.66 6.63
CA LEU A 232 7.45 9.02 8.00
C LEU A 232 6.27 9.27 8.95
N THR A 233 5.03 9.40 8.44
CA THR A 233 3.90 9.91 9.22
C THR A 233 2.61 9.11 9.00
N LEU A 234 1.60 9.33 9.85
CA LEU A 234 0.21 8.97 9.55
C LEU A 234 -0.15 9.54 8.18
N ALA A 235 -0.55 8.68 7.25
CA ALA A 235 -0.81 9.07 5.87
C ALA A 235 -1.98 10.07 5.82
N ILE A 236 -1.64 11.36 5.65
CA ILE A 236 -2.57 12.32 5.06
C ILE A 236 -2.75 11.87 3.62
N ILE A 237 -4.00 11.80 3.19
CA ILE A 237 -4.32 11.59 1.79
C ILE A 237 -5.13 12.77 1.28
N ASP A 238 -4.89 13.08 0.01
CA ASP A 238 -5.83 13.81 -0.81
C ASP A 238 -6.94 12.84 -1.22
N GLY A 239 -8.16 13.19 -0.86
CA GLY A 239 -9.36 12.41 -1.14
C GLY A 239 -10.38 13.24 -1.88
N PHE A 240 -11.22 12.58 -2.66
CA PHE A 240 -12.41 13.15 -3.26
C PHE A 240 -13.61 12.73 -2.41
N LEU A 241 -14.21 13.71 -1.73
CA LEU A 241 -15.32 13.50 -0.81
C LEU A 241 -16.63 13.41 -1.60
N VAL A 242 -17.36 12.32 -1.38
CA VAL A 242 -18.65 12.02 -2.00
C VAL A 242 -19.66 11.60 -0.95
N GLU A 243 -20.94 11.65 -1.31
CA GLU A 243 -22.00 11.35 -0.36
C GLU A 243 -23.12 10.50 -0.97
N VAL A 244 -23.69 9.64 -0.13
CA VAL A 244 -24.87 8.83 -0.39
C VAL A 244 -25.77 8.86 0.84
N GLY A 245 -26.98 9.39 0.72
CA GLY A 245 -27.87 9.61 1.86
C GLY A 245 -27.25 10.56 2.88
N LYS A 246 -27.00 10.06 4.10
CA LYS A 246 -26.30 10.80 5.17
C LYS A 246 -24.84 10.37 5.33
N ASN A 247 -24.38 9.40 4.55
CA ASN A 247 -23.07 8.79 4.70
C ASN A 247 -22.08 9.43 3.73
N GLN A 248 -20.93 9.82 4.26
CA GLN A 248 -19.83 10.42 3.50
C GLN A 248 -18.73 9.39 3.25
N PHE A 249 -18.18 9.41 2.05
CA PHE A 249 -17.13 8.51 1.61
C PHE A 249 -16.00 9.29 0.95
N ILE A 250 -14.80 8.74 1.04
CA ILE A 250 -13.59 9.34 0.47
C ILE A 250 -13.03 8.38 -0.56
N ILE A 251 -12.88 8.86 -1.79
CA ILE A 251 -12.17 8.15 -2.87
C ILE A 251 -10.75 8.73 -2.93
N PRO A 252 -9.68 7.92 -2.87
CA PRO A 252 -8.32 8.45 -3.06
C PRO A 252 -8.20 9.26 -4.36
N MET A 253 -7.70 10.50 -4.27
CA MET A 253 -7.71 11.44 -5.39
C MET A 253 -6.86 10.96 -6.57
N ASP A 254 -5.77 10.24 -6.31
CA ASP A 254 -4.89 9.61 -7.30
C ASP A 254 -5.61 8.56 -8.17
N MET A 255 -6.73 8.02 -7.68
CA MET A 255 -7.57 7.07 -8.38
C MET A 255 -8.73 7.72 -9.13
N VAL A 256 -9.02 9.01 -8.93
CA VAL A 256 -10.12 9.72 -9.61
C VAL A 256 -9.64 10.24 -10.96
N LEU A 257 -10.38 9.93 -12.03
CA LEU A 257 -10.12 10.43 -13.39
C LEU A 257 -10.98 11.63 -13.75
N GLU A 258 -12.30 11.48 -13.61
CA GLU A 258 -13.27 12.55 -13.92
C GLU A 258 -14.60 12.28 -13.21
N CYS A 259 -15.38 13.35 -13.00
CA CYS A 259 -16.72 13.28 -12.43
C CYS A 259 -17.75 13.77 -13.44
N LEU A 260 -18.85 13.05 -13.58
CA LEU A 260 -19.89 13.34 -14.56
C LEU A 260 -21.28 13.24 -13.91
N HIS A 261 -22.26 13.90 -14.52
CA HIS A 261 -23.65 13.71 -14.15
C HIS A 261 -24.13 12.34 -14.63
N PHE A 262 -24.88 11.62 -13.80
CA PHE A 262 -25.36 10.29 -14.11
C PHE A 262 -26.85 10.34 -14.48
N THR A 263 -27.13 10.30 -15.79
CA THR A 263 -28.48 10.35 -16.36
C THR A 263 -28.91 9.01 -16.94
N ASP A 264 -30.22 8.78 -17.05
CA ASP A 264 -30.79 7.58 -17.66
C ASP A 264 -30.40 7.42 -19.14
N ASP A 265 -30.20 8.52 -19.87
CA ASP A 265 -29.78 8.53 -21.27
C ASP A 265 -28.40 7.90 -21.50
N ASN A 266 -27.57 7.82 -20.45
CA ASN A 266 -26.21 7.25 -20.53
C ASN A 266 -26.18 5.76 -20.13
N LYS A 267 -27.32 5.17 -19.76
CA LYS A 267 -27.43 3.75 -19.41
C LYS A 267 -27.63 2.94 -20.67
N ILE A 268 -26.70 2.03 -20.94
CA ILE A 268 -26.94 0.98 -21.95
C ILE A 268 -27.59 -0.21 -21.23
N ASP A 269 -28.73 -0.61 -21.78
CA ASP A 269 -29.69 -1.61 -21.29
C ASP A 269 -29.08 -2.77 -20.47
N SER A 270 -29.74 -3.07 -19.35
CA SER A 270 -29.56 -4.24 -18.46
C SER A 270 -28.19 -4.56 -17.84
N ASN A 271 -27.08 -4.00 -18.30
CA ASN A 271 -25.74 -4.52 -17.96
C ASN A 271 -24.83 -3.63 -17.07
N GLN A 272 -25.34 -2.56 -16.44
CA GLN A 272 -24.54 -1.69 -15.55
C GLN A 272 -23.28 -1.08 -16.24
N PHE A 273 -23.40 -0.68 -17.50
CA PHE A 273 -22.34 0.03 -18.24
C PHE A 273 -22.73 1.49 -18.49
N PHE A 274 -21.73 2.36 -18.40
CA PHE A 274 -21.79 3.78 -18.70
C PHE A 274 -20.95 4.09 -19.94
N ALA A 275 -21.56 4.68 -20.95
CA ALA A 275 -20.86 5.05 -22.18
C ALA A 275 -20.04 6.33 -21.97
N LEU A 276 -18.71 6.22 -22.02
CA LEU A 276 -17.78 7.34 -21.86
C LEU A 276 -16.89 7.46 -23.10
N ARG A 277 -17.19 8.46 -23.95
CA ARG A 277 -16.42 8.78 -25.17
C ARG A 277 -16.18 7.55 -26.06
N GLY A 278 -17.22 6.73 -26.25
CA GLY A 278 -17.16 5.50 -27.06
C GLY A 278 -16.66 4.25 -26.32
N ASN A 279 -16.23 4.36 -25.05
CA ASN A 279 -15.86 3.21 -24.23
C ASN A 279 -16.98 2.84 -23.27
N LEU A 280 -17.19 1.54 -23.05
CA LEU A 280 -18.11 1.03 -22.03
C LEU A 280 -17.37 0.91 -20.70
N ILE A 281 -17.79 1.71 -19.71
CA ILE A 281 -17.21 1.70 -18.37
C ILE A 281 -18.19 0.97 -17.44
N PRO A 282 -17.79 -0.14 -16.80
CA PRO A 282 -18.64 -0.79 -15.82
C PRO A 282 -18.81 0.14 -14.61
N PHE A 283 -20.01 0.22 -14.06
CA PHE A 283 -20.26 1.04 -12.87
C PHE A 283 -21.00 0.27 -11.78
N LEU A 284 -20.82 0.74 -10.55
CA LEU A 284 -21.56 0.28 -9.39
C LEU A 284 -22.22 1.48 -8.71
N ARG A 285 -23.34 1.24 -8.02
CA ARG A 285 -24.01 2.27 -7.23
C ARG A 285 -23.62 2.11 -5.78
N LEU A 286 -22.99 3.13 -5.20
CA LEU A 286 -22.45 3.02 -3.85
C LEU A 286 -23.55 2.74 -2.79
N LYS A 287 -24.78 3.22 -3.04
CA LYS A 287 -25.98 2.94 -2.22
C LYS A 287 -26.38 1.47 -2.15
N ASP A 288 -26.05 0.67 -3.17
CA ASP A 288 -26.37 -0.76 -3.20
C ASP A 288 -25.41 -1.56 -2.29
N TYR A 289 -24.25 -0.99 -1.96
CA TYR A 289 -23.19 -1.64 -1.20
C TYR A 289 -23.16 -1.20 0.26
N TYR A 290 -23.54 0.04 0.54
CA TYR A 290 -23.62 0.59 1.88
C TYR A 290 -25.09 0.85 2.20
N PRO A 291 -25.66 0.17 3.21
CA PRO A 291 -27.04 0.43 3.62
C PRO A 291 -27.17 1.90 4.03
N CYS A 292 -27.86 2.69 3.20
CA CYS A 292 -28.10 4.11 3.44
C CYS A 292 -29.61 4.35 3.44
N GLU A 293 -30.10 5.16 4.38
CA GLU A 293 -31.45 5.70 4.30
C GLU A 293 -31.52 6.60 3.05
N SER A 294 -32.25 6.17 2.02
CA SER A 294 -32.32 6.88 0.75
C SER A 294 -32.93 8.27 0.95
N SER A 295 -32.30 9.30 0.38
CA SER A 295 -32.80 10.67 0.36
C SER A 295 -33.85 10.86 -0.76
N GLY A 296 -34.91 10.04 -0.77
CA GLY A 296 -36.00 10.12 -1.75
C GLY A 296 -35.66 9.65 -3.18
N GLU A 297 -36.68 9.31 -3.97
CA GLU A 297 -36.55 8.64 -5.28
C GLU A 297 -36.10 9.53 -6.46
N ASN A 298 -35.93 10.86 -6.25
CA ASN A 298 -35.61 11.84 -7.31
C ASN A 298 -34.28 12.59 -7.09
N SER A 299 -33.30 11.94 -6.47
CA SER A 299 -31.96 12.49 -6.29
C SER A 299 -31.19 12.50 -7.62
N ARG A 300 -30.60 13.65 -7.97
CA ARG A 300 -29.67 13.78 -9.11
C ARG A 300 -28.42 12.97 -8.79
N GLU A 301 -28.21 11.88 -9.52
CA GLU A 301 -27.04 11.02 -9.32
C GLU A 301 -25.83 11.56 -10.11
N ASN A 302 -24.64 11.23 -9.62
CA ASN A 302 -23.37 11.56 -10.24
C ASN A 302 -22.51 10.30 -10.32
N ILE A 303 -21.59 10.24 -11.27
CA ILE A 303 -20.66 9.13 -11.43
C ILE A 303 -19.23 9.63 -11.35
N VAL A 304 -18.45 9.02 -10.46
CA VAL A 304 -17.01 9.23 -10.33
C VAL A 304 -16.30 8.12 -11.09
N ILE A 305 -15.59 8.48 -12.15
CA ILE A 305 -14.78 7.54 -12.92
C ILE A 305 -13.45 7.36 -12.19
N VAL A 306 -13.17 6.13 -11.79
CA VAL A 306 -11.96 5.75 -11.06
C VAL A 306 -11.09 4.80 -11.88
N ARG A 307 -9.79 4.79 -11.59
CA ARG A 307 -8.80 3.94 -12.24
C ARG A 307 -8.02 3.12 -11.22
N ASN A 308 -7.81 1.84 -11.57
CA ASN A 308 -6.87 0.97 -10.89
C ASN A 308 -5.99 0.28 -11.94
N GLY A 309 -4.73 0.70 -12.06
CA GLY A 309 -3.85 0.29 -13.16
C GLY A 309 -4.42 0.75 -14.52
N GLU A 310 -4.58 -0.19 -15.45
CA GLU A 310 -5.19 0.08 -16.76
C GLU A 310 -6.72 0.02 -16.75
N LYS A 311 -7.32 -0.52 -15.68
CA LYS A 311 -8.77 -0.74 -15.60
C LYS A 311 -9.48 0.53 -15.12
N LYS A 312 -10.68 0.78 -15.67
CA LYS A 312 -11.56 1.89 -15.30
C LYS A 312 -12.92 1.38 -14.82
N ALA A 313 -13.50 2.04 -13.84
CA ALA A 313 -14.85 1.76 -13.35
C ALA A 313 -15.53 3.06 -12.91
N GLY A 314 -16.86 3.04 -12.85
CA GLY A 314 -17.67 4.14 -12.34
C GLY A 314 -18.23 3.84 -10.96
N ILE A 315 -18.22 4.84 -10.08
CA ILE A 315 -18.89 4.79 -8.78
C ILE A 315 -20.02 5.83 -8.80
N VAL A 316 -21.26 5.36 -8.80
CA VAL A 316 -22.44 6.22 -8.76
C VAL A 316 -22.74 6.62 -7.32
N VAL A 317 -22.85 7.94 -7.11
CA VAL A 317 -23.06 8.62 -5.82
C VAL A 317 -24.14 9.67 -5.96
N GLU A 318 -24.65 10.19 -4.83
CA GLU A 318 -25.69 11.23 -4.85
C GLU A 318 -25.06 12.62 -4.95
N ARG A 319 -24.07 12.94 -4.11
CA ARG A 319 -23.41 14.26 -4.12
C ARG A 319 -21.90 14.16 -4.25
N LEU A 320 -21.33 15.14 -4.98
CA LEU A 320 -19.90 15.38 -5.08
C LEU A 320 -19.57 16.58 -4.18
N LEU A 321 -18.76 16.38 -3.15
CA LEU A 321 -18.38 17.42 -2.18
C LEU A 321 -17.02 18.05 -2.51
N GLY A 322 -16.22 17.39 -3.36
CA GLY A 322 -14.98 17.94 -3.91
C GLY A 322 -13.72 17.37 -3.25
N GLU A 323 -12.59 18.03 -3.51
CA GLU A 323 -11.30 17.66 -2.94
C GLU A 323 -11.27 17.90 -1.42
N TYR A 324 -10.68 16.96 -0.68
CA TYR A 324 -10.65 16.96 0.78
C TYR A 324 -9.39 16.26 1.29
N GLN A 325 -8.59 16.98 2.08
CA GLN A 325 -7.43 16.40 2.75
C GLN A 325 -7.82 15.75 4.07
N THR A 326 -7.36 14.51 4.30
CA THR A 326 -7.76 13.79 5.51
C THR A 326 -6.70 12.83 6.02
N VAL A 327 -6.78 12.47 7.31
CA VAL A 327 -5.88 11.49 7.93
C VAL A 327 -6.53 10.11 7.93
N ILE A 328 -5.88 9.15 7.28
CA ILE A 328 -6.36 7.76 7.30
C ILE A 328 -6.19 7.16 8.69
N LYS A 329 -7.29 6.67 9.24
CA LYS A 329 -7.30 5.74 10.37
C LYS A 329 -7.50 4.33 9.83
N PRO A 330 -6.51 3.42 10.00
CA PRO A 330 -6.69 2.03 9.63
C PRO A 330 -7.83 1.44 10.45
N MET A 331 -8.64 0.60 9.81
CA MET A 331 -9.72 -0.08 10.52
C MET A 331 -9.14 -1.07 11.53
N GLY A 332 -9.77 -1.19 12.70
CA GLY A 332 -9.35 -2.12 13.75
C GLY A 332 -9.33 -3.58 13.24
N SER A 333 -8.61 -4.46 13.93
CA SER A 333 -8.42 -5.87 13.53
C SER A 333 -9.72 -6.64 13.27
N VAL A 334 -10.82 -6.26 13.93
CA VAL A 334 -12.16 -6.81 13.74
C VAL A 334 -12.69 -6.62 12.32
N PHE A 335 -12.28 -5.53 11.64
CA PHE A 335 -12.76 -5.15 10.32
C PHE A 335 -11.81 -5.58 9.18
N ARG A 336 -10.76 -6.36 9.46
CA ARG A 336 -9.78 -6.81 8.45
C ARG A 336 -10.40 -7.55 7.26
N HIS A 337 -11.57 -8.15 7.44
CA HIS A 337 -12.28 -8.92 6.41
C HIS A 337 -13.35 -8.11 5.65
N VAL A 338 -13.55 -6.83 6.00
CA VAL A 338 -14.53 -5.97 5.33
C VAL A 338 -13.93 -5.52 4.00
N LYS A 339 -14.40 -6.12 2.90
CA LYS A 339 -14.04 -5.69 1.54
C LYS A 339 -14.78 -4.39 1.19
N GLY A 340 -14.11 -3.48 0.49
CA GLY A 340 -14.69 -2.23 -0.02
C GLY A 340 -14.35 -0.97 0.79
N VAL A 341 -13.72 -1.12 1.96
CA VAL A 341 -13.25 -0.01 2.80
C VAL A 341 -11.78 -0.22 3.15
N SER A 342 -10.93 0.76 2.83
CA SER A 342 -9.48 0.72 3.13
C SER A 342 -9.14 1.40 4.46
N GLY A 343 -10.05 2.23 4.99
CA GLY A 343 -9.89 2.94 6.24
C GLY A 343 -11.07 3.84 6.56
N SER A 344 -10.91 4.66 7.58
CA SER A 344 -11.87 5.70 7.94
C SER A 344 -11.14 7.01 8.22
N SER A 345 -11.85 8.12 8.16
CA SER A 345 -11.37 9.39 8.63
C SER A 345 -12.45 10.14 9.42
N ILE A 346 -12.02 11.11 10.22
CA ILE A 346 -12.90 12.09 10.85
C ILE A 346 -12.74 13.39 10.08
N LEU A 347 -13.85 13.89 9.56
CA LEU A 347 -13.92 15.15 8.84
C LEU A 347 -13.88 16.33 9.82
N GLY A 348 -13.67 17.54 9.29
CA GLY A 348 -13.55 18.77 10.07
C GLY A 348 -14.81 19.15 10.85
N ASP A 349 -15.98 18.62 10.46
CA ASP A 349 -17.26 18.74 11.16
C ASP A 349 -17.48 17.66 12.25
N GLY A 350 -16.54 16.73 12.40
CA GLY A 350 -16.60 15.62 13.34
C GLY A 350 -17.29 14.35 12.80
N ASN A 351 -17.84 14.38 11.59
CA ASN A 351 -18.45 13.20 10.98
C ASN A 351 -17.39 12.19 10.54
N VAL A 352 -17.78 10.90 10.53
CA VAL A 352 -16.91 9.82 10.07
C VAL A 352 -17.14 9.59 8.59
N ALA A 353 -16.07 9.62 7.80
CA ALA A 353 -16.09 9.23 6.40
C ALA A 353 -15.31 7.92 6.19
N LEU A 354 -15.87 7.02 5.37
CA LEU A 354 -15.21 5.77 5.01
C LEU A 354 -14.36 5.97 3.76
N ILE A 355 -13.12 5.48 3.78
CA ILE A 355 -12.23 5.56 2.63
C ILE A 355 -12.46 4.31 1.79
N ILE A 356 -12.86 4.50 0.54
CA ILE A 356 -13.24 3.41 -0.35
C ILE A 356 -11.98 2.64 -0.78
N ASP A 357 -12.06 1.30 -0.69
CA ASP A 357 -11.06 0.40 -1.28
C ASP A 357 -11.45 0.12 -2.74
N ILE A 358 -10.86 0.91 -3.64
CA ILE A 358 -11.12 0.83 -5.08
C ILE A 358 -10.70 -0.53 -5.65
N PRO A 359 -9.48 -1.07 -5.41
CA PRO A 359 -9.12 -2.41 -5.85
C PRO A 359 -10.14 -3.50 -5.48
N SER A 360 -10.59 -3.54 -4.22
CA SER A 360 -11.60 -4.51 -3.77
C SER A 360 -12.96 -4.35 -4.45
N LEU A 361 -13.36 -3.11 -4.78
CA LEU A 361 -14.58 -2.86 -5.54
C LEU A 361 -14.46 -3.34 -6.98
N PHE A 362 -13.32 -3.11 -7.64
CA PHE A 362 -13.06 -3.57 -9.00
C PHE A 362 -13.15 -5.10 -9.14
N GLU A 363 -12.54 -5.86 -8.22
CA GLU A 363 -12.63 -7.33 -8.24
C GLU A 363 -14.08 -7.82 -8.23
N ARG A 364 -14.95 -7.13 -7.49
CA ARG A 364 -16.36 -7.49 -7.39
C ARG A 364 -17.17 -7.06 -8.60
N THR A 365 -16.91 -5.88 -9.16
CA THR A 365 -17.58 -5.42 -10.39
C THR A 365 -17.31 -6.39 -11.54
N ILE A 366 -16.07 -6.87 -11.66
CA ILE A 366 -15.67 -7.87 -12.67
C ILE A 366 -16.25 -9.27 -12.36
N ALA A 367 -16.38 -9.64 -11.08
CA ALA A 367 -17.02 -10.91 -10.72
C ALA A 367 -18.52 -10.93 -11.09
N VAL A 368 -19.24 -9.82 -10.86
CA VAL A 368 -20.65 -9.66 -11.25
C VAL A 368 -20.81 -9.62 -12.78
N GLU A 369 -19.84 -9.04 -13.50
CA GLU A 369 -19.76 -9.08 -14.96
C GLU A 369 -19.65 -10.53 -15.48
N ASN A 370 -18.75 -11.33 -14.91
CA ASN A 370 -18.57 -12.72 -15.32
C ASN A 370 -19.81 -13.59 -15.03
N GLU A 371 -20.47 -13.45 -13.88
CA GLU A 371 -21.68 -14.23 -13.57
C GLU A 371 -22.87 -13.90 -14.48
N ARG A 372 -22.91 -12.72 -15.10
CA ARG A 372 -23.99 -12.29 -16.01
C ARG A 372 -23.72 -12.58 -17.48
N LEU A 373 -22.45 -12.62 -17.91
CA LEU A 373 -22.10 -13.00 -19.28
C LEU A 373 -22.30 -14.51 -19.58
N TYR A 374 -22.38 -15.34 -18.54
CA TYR A 374 -22.59 -16.79 -18.66
C TYR A 374 -24.04 -17.26 -18.33
N LYS A 375 -24.99 -16.33 -18.22
CA LYS A 375 -26.44 -16.61 -18.24
C LYS A 375 -27.05 -16.04 -19.50
#